data_AF-A0A955H1N0-F1
#
_entry.id   AF-A0A955H1N0-F1
#
_cell.length_a   1.000
_cell.length_b   1.000
_cell.length_c   1.000
_cell.angle_alpha   90.00
_cell.angle_beta   90.00
_cell.angle_gamma   90.00
#
_symmetry.space_group_name_H-M   'P 1'
#
loop_
_entity.id
_entity.type
_entity.pdbx_description
1 polymer ?
#
loop_
_entity_poly.entity_id
_entity_poly.type
_entity_poly.pdbx_seq_one_letter_code
_entity_poly.pdbx_strand_id
1 'polypeptide(L)'
;MRFVSALSFIKYLVPITFFFLSFVLYTHASCGDFITEYDYGEGLVEERDPIVDCNNPFNADDPVPFTYAVTINGQTVTANSIISVPEAELVSGSFSIDKPNNFTFNPLQIFKHEGDDYRQVATVHANNFELAPLSEGEYVAVLLYELPILQSSAEPLWKQWIKAVFLPLTAYAFYPDYTEVVAIPFTVEYESPVPTGASSVLFLPGIMGSRLYEEGEFCEKSNSERQLWFSFNKCQQLRLTTNFIGQSTNQVYTKFGAEGILDEAVGLNLYKSFIKKLKEMKDNELIDDYVAFSYDWRGRLDDIIKSNYRIGTDDIFLGESETIKDGLLYKTLSDLAERSDNGKVTVVAHSNGGLVIKQLISNLQYSNDPLLNKIDNVILVAVPQIGSPKAALGILHGDDLDPVMPQSVVRRLMNTMPFSRHLLPVTSYFDSVETPLIIFEAGEATNGWIETYGENISSRDELYQFLSKDSGRVKPDFEDLEAPETVDNFLFDYAETTEIVQKNFAPSEGMKVYQIGGTGLETISSLTYFSDRECVSRTLFICNEYQPKISYRINMTIDGDETVTVPSALTLATGDKVERWWLNL
;
A
#
# COMPACT_ATOMS: atom_id res chain seq x y z
N MET A 1 27.77 102.20 -0.51
CA MET A 1 27.66 101.07 0.45
C MET A 1 26.19 100.61 0.44
N ARG A 2 25.77 99.35 0.53
CA ARG A 2 26.35 97.99 0.33
C ARG A 2 25.12 97.02 0.32
N PHE A 3 24.92 96.08 -0.61
CA PHE A 3 25.52 95.88 -1.93
C PHE A 3 24.60 95.02 -2.86
N VAL A 4 23.81 95.68 -3.73
CA VAL A 4 23.20 95.17 -4.99
C VAL A 4 22.17 94.01 -4.95
N SER A 5 20.93 94.36 -5.29
CA SER A 5 19.89 93.46 -5.84
C SER A 5 19.86 93.53 -7.38
N ALA A 6 19.30 92.52 -8.06
CA ALA A 6 18.93 92.63 -9.48
C ALA A 6 17.57 91.99 -9.78
N LEU A 7 16.78 92.64 -10.65
CA LEU A 7 15.44 92.25 -11.07
C LEU A 7 15.42 91.64 -12.48
N SER A 8 14.46 90.73 -12.69
CA SER A 8 13.66 90.56 -13.93
C SER A 8 14.23 89.92 -15.20
N PHE A 9 13.25 89.37 -15.96
CA PHE A 9 13.17 89.17 -17.42
C PHE A 9 13.60 87.84 -18.09
N ILE A 10 12.70 87.41 -19.01
CA ILE A 10 12.92 86.72 -20.31
C ILE A 10 12.80 85.17 -20.42
N LYS A 11 11.58 84.75 -20.86
CA LYS A 11 11.20 84.02 -22.11
C LYS A 11 11.60 82.55 -22.42
N TYR A 12 10.54 81.85 -22.87
CA TYR A 12 10.41 80.87 -23.99
C TYR A 12 10.38 79.32 -23.77
N LEU A 13 9.19 78.77 -24.11
CA LEU A 13 8.90 77.54 -24.89
C LEU A 13 9.21 76.13 -24.35
N VAL A 14 8.14 75.42 -23.97
CA VAL A 14 7.85 74.00 -24.31
C VAL A 14 6.32 73.85 -24.46
N PRO A 15 5.77 73.12 -25.46
CA PRO A 15 4.33 72.85 -25.56
C PRO A 15 3.90 71.69 -24.66
N ILE A 16 2.72 71.76 -24.04
CA ILE A 16 2.13 70.65 -23.26
C ILE A 16 1.08 69.94 -24.11
N THR A 17 1.30 68.65 -24.33
CA THR A 17 0.39 67.71 -25.01
C THR A 17 -0.84 67.42 -24.16
N PHE A 18 -2.03 67.48 -24.78
CA PHE A 18 -3.26 66.96 -24.17
C PHE A 18 -3.22 65.42 -24.18
N PHE A 19 -3.01 64.81 -23.02
CA PHE A 19 -3.27 63.40 -22.81
C PHE A 19 -4.76 63.20 -22.52
N PHE A 20 -5.49 62.58 -23.45
CA PHE A 20 -6.79 62.01 -23.15
C PHE A 20 -6.57 60.78 -22.27
N LEU A 21 -6.87 60.89 -20.97
CA LEU A 21 -6.90 59.73 -20.09
C LEU A 21 -8.16 58.92 -20.40
N SER A 22 -8.02 57.89 -21.23
CA SER A 22 -9.10 56.94 -21.47
C SER A 22 -9.34 56.16 -20.18
N PHE A 23 -10.50 56.35 -19.55
CA PHE A 23 -10.95 55.46 -18.48
C PHE A 23 -11.20 54.07 -19.09
N VAL A 24 -10.23 53.18 -18.93
CA VAL A 24 -10.44 51.75 -19.11
C VAL A 24 -11.29 51.30 -17.95
N LEU A 25 -12.58 51.09 -18.20
CA LEU A 25 -13.44 50.32 -17.31
C LEU A 25 -12.92 48.88 -17.34
N TYR A 26 -12.12 48.53 -16.33
CA TYR A 26 -11.85 47.13 -16.02
C TYR A 26 -13.16 46.50 -15.56
N THR A 27 -13.84 45.85 -16.50
CA THR A 27 -14.82 44.83 -16.20
C THR A 27 -14.03 43.59 -15.79
N HIS A 28 -13.72 43.48 -14.49
CA HIS A 28 -13.42 42.17 -13.95
C HIS A 28 -14.65 41.30 -14.21
N ALA A 29 -14.45 40.16 -14.87
CA ALA A 29 -15.47 39.12 -14.88
C ALA A 29 -15.68 38.68 -13.43
N SER A 30 -16.93 38.61 -12.97
CA SER A 30 -17.23 38.01 -11.67
C SER A 30 -16.71 36.57 -11.68
N CYS A 31 -16.10 36.16 -10.58
CA CYS A 31 -15.66 34.79 -10.34
C CYS A 31 -16.66 34.03 -9.46
N GLY A 32 -17.95 34.37 -9.61
CA GLY A 32 -19.08 33.79 -8.89
C GLY A 32 -19.71 34.75 -7.89
N ASP A 33 -20.85 34.33 -7.35
CA ASP A 33 -21.56 34.98 -6.26
C ASP A 33 -21.62 34.05 -5.03
N PHE A 34 -21.67 34.64 -3.83
CA PHE A 34 -22.23 33.99 -2.65
C PHE A 34 -23.76 33.99 -2.78
N ILE A 35 -24.38 32.82 -2.70
CA ILE A 35 -25.84 32.66 -2.76
C ILE A 35 -26.36 32.30 -1.37
N THR A 36 -27.21 33.15 -0.80
CA THR A 36 -27.87 32.91 0.48
C THR A 36 -29.39 32.89 0.29
N GLU A 37 -30.07 31.90 0.88
CA GLU A 37 -31.54 31.80 0.82
C GLU A 37 -32.16 32.26 2.14
N TYR A 38 -33.10 33.20 2.06
CA TYR A 38 -33.87 33.71 3.20
C TYR A 38 -35.37 33.46 3.01
N ASP A 39 -36.05 32.93 4.03
CA ASP A 39 -37.51 32.88 4.09
C ASP A 39 -38.04 34.08 4.90
N TYR A 40 -38.60 35.06 4.19
CA TYR A 40 -39.25 36.23 4.78
C TYR A 40 -40.76 36.01 5.07
N GLY A 41 -41.27 34.79 4.90
CA GLY A 41 -42.67 34.41 5.13
C GLY A 41 -43.58 34.51 3.90
N GLU A 42 -43.04 34.92 2.75
CA GLU A 42 -43.73 34.88 1.43
C GLU A 42 -43.09 33.88 0.44
N GLY A 43 -42.10 33.10 0.91
CA GLY A 43 -41.30 32.17 0.11
C GLY A 43 -39.80 32.46 0.23
N LEU A 44 -38.99 31.51 -0.27
CA LEU A 44 -37.53 31.64 -0.32
C LEU A 44 -37.13 32.71 -1.34
N VAL A 45 -36.24 33.62 -0.90
CA VAL A 45 -35.60 34.64 -1.73
C VAL A 45 -34.11 34.34 -1.76
N GLU A 46 -33.55 34.12 -2.95
CA GLU A 46 -32.09 34.10 -3.16
C GLU A 46 -31.55 35.54 -3.12
N GLU A 47 -30.60 35.79 -2.22
CA GLU A 47 -29.71 36.94 -2.25
C GLU A 47 -28.36 36.51 -2.85
N ARG A 48 -27.78 37.38 -3.68
CA ARG A 48 -26.53 37.11 -4.44
C ARG A 48 -25.54 38.25 -4.21
N ASP A 49 -24.46 37.93 -3.54
CA ASP A 49 -23.37 38.86 -3.23
C ASP A 49 -22.13 38.50 -4.06
N PRO A 50 -21.66 39.36 -4.99
CA PRO A 50 -20.60 39.01 -5.91
C PRO A 50 -19.25 38.84 -5.21
N ILE A 51 -18.48 37.83 -5.60
CA ILE A 51 -17.15 37.55 -5.06
C ILE A 51 -16.17 38.62 -5.54
N VAL A 52 -15.55 39.33 -4.60
CA VAL A 52 -14.70 40.51 -4.88
C VAL A 52 -13.21 40.16 -5.00
N ASP A 53 -12.72 39.15 -4.28
CA ASP A 53 -11.39 38.57 -4.49
C ASP A 53 -11.49 37.06 -4.77
N CYS A 54 -11.21 36.69 -6.02
CA CYS A 54 -11.25 35.31 -6.49
C CYS A 54 -10.17 34.40 -5.87
N ASN A 55 -9.09 34.99 -5.33
CA ASN A 55 -8.01 34.23 -4.70
C ASN A 55 -8.26 34.01 -3.20
N ASN A 56 -9.13 34.83 -2.59
CA ASN A 56 -9.55 34.69 -1.21
C ASN A 56 -11.05 35.07 -1.05
N PRO A 57 -11.99 34.22 -1.52
CA PRO A 57 -13.41 34.55 -1.54
C PRO A 57 -13.97 34.94 -0.17
N PHE A 58 -13.49 34.30 0.90
CA PHE A 58 -13.94 34.48 2.28
C PHE A 58 -13.12 35.50 3.09
N ASN A 59 -12.10 36.13 2.52
CA ASN A 59 -11.19 37.06 3.20
C ASN A 59 -10.48 36.46 4.46
N ALA A 60 -10.06 35.19 4.39
CA ALA A 60 -9.53 34.40 5.50
C ALA A 60 -7.98 34.43 5.60
N ASP A 61 -7.36 35.61 5.55
CA ASP A 61 -5.89 35.77 5.47
C ASP A 61 -5.13 35.77 6.82
N ASP A 62 -5.81 36.06 7.94
CA ASP A 62 -5.16 36.29 9.24
C ASP A 62 -5.25 35.09 10.22
N PRO A 63 -4.18 34.81 11.00
CA PRO A 63 -4.16 33.70 11.95
C PRO A 63 -4.98 34.01 13.21
N VAL A 64 -6.13 33.34 13.34
CA VAL A 64 -7.10 33.60 14.40
C VAL A 64 -6.59 33.27 15.83
N PRO A 65 -6.97 34.06 16.86
CA PRO A 65 -6.43 33.94 18.23
C PRO A 65 -7.19 32.94 19.12
N PHE A 66 -7.78 31.89 18.53
CA PHE A 66 -8.55 30.85 19.23
C PHE A 66 -8.28 29.48 18.63
N THR A 67 -8.66 28.43 19.36
CA THR A 67 -8.70 27.07 18.80
C THR A 67 -10.14 26.69 18.49
N TYR A 68 -10.33 25.93 17.41
CA TYR A 68 -11.63 25.43 16.98
C TYR A 68 -11.52 23.94 16.62
N ALA A 69 -12.65 23.25 16.69
CA ALA A 69 -12.83 21.94 16.09
C ALA A 69 -14.22 21.90 15.45
N VAL A 70 -14.29 21.44 14.20
CA VAL A 70 -15.54 21.19 13.47
C VAL A 70 -15.55 19.72 13.11
N THR A 71 -16.72 19.10 13.23
CA THR A 71 -16.96 17.69 12.90
C THR A 71 -18.25 17.55 12.11
N ILE A 72 -18.23 16.71 11.08
CA ILE A 72 -19.37 16.36 10.23
C ILE A 72 -19.35 14.84 10.09
N ASN A 73 -20.50 14.20 10.27
CA ASN A 73 -20.64 12.73 10.36
C ASN A 73 -19.61 12.07 11.31
N GLY A 74 -19.35 12.71 12.46
CA GLY A 74 -18.35 12.26 13.44
C GLY A 74 -16.87 12.40 13.01
N GLN A 75 -16.59 12.78 11.76
CA GLN A 75 -15.24 13.00 11.23
C GLN A 75 -14.80 14.45 11.44
N THR A 76 -13.52 14.67 11.73
CA THR A 76 -12.97 16.02 11.94
C THR A 76 -12.73 16.72 10.61
N VAL A 77 -13.31 17.91 10.45
CA VAL A 77 -13.14 18.74 9.25
C VAL A 77 -11.82 19.52 9.37
N THR A 78 -10.89 19.24 8.47
CA THR A 78 -9.64 20.01 8.29
C THR A 78 -9.53 20.49 6.85
N ALA A 79 -8.67 21.46 6.57
CA ALA A 79 -8.47 21.96 5.22
C ALA A 79 -8.13 20.82 4.24
N ASN A 80 -8.94 20.69 3.18
CA ASN A 80 -8.89 19.66 2.14
C ASN A 80 -9.10 18.22 2.67
N SER A 81 -9.80 18.05 3.79
CA SER A 81 -10.29 16.72 4.23
C SER A 81 -11.43 16.23 3.33
N ILE A 82 -11.53 14.90 3.17
CA ILE A 82 -12.71 14.23 2.61
C ILE A 82 -13.56 13.75 3.79
N ILE A 83 -14.87 13.98 3.71
CA ILE A 83 -15.86 13.61 4.72
C ILE A 83 -16.88 12.67 4.06
N SER A 84 -16.90 11.41 4.47
CA SER A 84 -17.91 10.45 4.00
C SER A 84 -19.25 10.69 4.70
N VAL A 85 -20.36 10.70 3.96
CA VAL A 85 -21.72 10.89 4.52
C VAL A 85 -22.73 9.87 3.95
N PRO A 86 -23.75 9.44 4.72
CA PRO A 86 -24.81 8.59 4.17
C PRO A 86 -25.64 9.33 3.10
N GLU A 87 -25.94 8.64 1.99
CA GLU A 87 -26.76 9.21 0.92
C GLU A 87 -28.20 9.46 1.40
N ALA A 88 -28.73 10.67 1.12
CA ALA A 88 -30.10 11.09 1.42
C ALA A 88 -30.53 11.06 2.91
N GLU A 89 -29.60 10.91 3.87
CA GLU A 89 -29.88 10.95 5.31
C GLU A 89 -29.41 12.25 5.97
N LEU A 90 -29.93 12.54 7.17
CA LEU A 90 -29.51 13.71 7.96
C LEU A 90 -28.09 13.51 8.50
N VAL A 91 -27.22 14.52 8.29
CA VAL A 91 -25.82 14.42 8.71
C VAL A 91 -25.63 15.12 10.05
N SER A 92 -25.28 14.36 11.08
CA SER A 92 -24.94 14.94 12.40
C SER A 92 -23.60 15.68 12.35
N GLY A 93 -23.47 16.76 13.12
CA GLY A 93 -22.23 17.49 13.26
C GLY A 93 -22.09 18.15 14.62
N SER A 94 -20.86 18.54 14.95
CA SER A 94 -20.58 19.39 16.09
C SER A 94 -19.47 20.39 15.80
N PHE A 95 -19.52 21.54 16.46
CA PHE A 95 -18.41 22.49 16.48
C PHE A 95 -18.15 23.00 17.91
N SER A 96 -16.88 23.28 18.19
CA SER A 96 -16.42 23.83 19.46
C SER A 96 -15.34 24.87 19.22
N ILE A 97 -15.29 25.88 20.08
CA ILE A 97 -14.34 26.99 20.00
C ILE A 97 -13.90 27.34 21.41
N ASP A 98 -12.59 27.33 21.67
CA ASP A 98 -11.98 27.81 22.91
C ASP A 98 -11.34 29.18 22.68
N LYS A 99 -11.87 30.20 23.36
CA LYS A 99 -11.63 31.62 23.08
C LYS A 99 -11.50 32.45 24.36
N PRO A 100 -10.78 33.60 24.33
CA PRO A 100 -10.70 34.51 25.48
C PRO A 100 -12.06 35.15 25.85
N ASN A 101 -12.16 35.67 27.08
CA ASN A 101 -13.42 36.04 27.74
C ASN A 101 -14.22 37.23 27.16
N ASN A 102 -13.83 37.85 26.04
CA ASN A 102 -14.43 39.10 25.55
C ASN A 102 -14.95 39.07 24.08
N PHE A 103 -15.07 37.90 23.45
CA PHE A 103 -15.45 37.76 22.03
C PHE A 103 -16.90 37.30 21.85
N THR A 104 -17.61 37.89 20.88
CA THR A 104 -18.88 37.38 20.32
C THR A 104 -18.60 36.55 19.08
N PHE A 105 -19.32 35.43 18.94
CA PHE A 105 -19.16 34.48 17.83
C PHE A 105 -20.46 34.39 17.04
N ASN A 106 -20.36 34.50 15.72
CA ASN A 106 -21.49 34.35 14.80
C ASN A 106 -21.68 32.86 14.45
N PRO A 107 -22.85 32.40 13.98
CA PRO A 107 -23.06 30.99 13.67
C PRO A 107 -22.01 30.42 12.70
N LEU A 108 -21.69 29.12 12.87
CA LEU A 108 -20.96 28.37 11.84
C LEU A 108 -21.81 28.35 10.57
N GLN A 109 -21.25 28.80 9.45
CA GLN A 109 -21.88 28.73 8.14
C GLN A 109 -21.23 27.63 7.31
N ILE A 110 -22.01 26.94 6.48
CA ILE A 110 -21.49 25.94 5.55
C ILE A 110 -21.95 26.33 4.15
N PHE A 111 -20.99 26.43 3.24
CA PHE A 111 -21.20 26.72 1.82
C PHE A 111 -20.83 25.50 0.99
N LYS A 112 -21.55 25.28 -0.10
CA LYS A 112 -21.24 24.33 -1.16
C LYS A 112 -20.75 25.10 -2.39
N HIS A 113 -19.70 24.60 -3.02
CA HIS A 113 -19.18 25.15 -4.27
C HIS A 113 -20.03 24.63 -5.45
N GLU A 114 -20.61 25.53 -6.25
CA GLU A 114 -21.51 25.20 -7.36
C GLU A 114 -21.11 25.94 -8.65
N GLY A 115 -20.09 25.42 -9.33
CA GLY A 115 -19.52 26.05 -10.54
C GLY A 115 -18.49 27.09 -10.14
N ASP A 116 -18.80 28.37 -10.36
CA ASP A 116 -18.04 29.50 -9.82
C ASP A 116 -18.68 30.05 -8.51
N ASP A 117 -19.95 29.71 -8.22
CA ASP A 117 -20.73 30.26 -7.10
C ASP A 117 -20.50 29.46 -5.78
N TYR A 118 -20.74 30.10 -4.62
CA TYR A 118 -20.79 29.45 -3.31
C TYR A 118 -22.21 29.56 -2.71
N ARG A 119 -22.96 28.46 -2.71
CA ARG A 119 -24.32 28.40 -2.12
C ARG A 119 -24.26 28.06 -0.65
N GLN A 120 -24.85 28.88 0.21
CA GLN A 120 -24.98 28.57 1.63
C GLN A 120 -25.98 27.43 1.85
N VAL A 121 -25.53 26.33 2.44
CA VAL A 121 -26.36 25.14 2.74
C VAL A 121 -26.76 25.03 4.22
N ALA A 122 -26.07 25.74 5.13
CA ALA A 122 -26.44 25.77 6.54
C ALA A 122 -26.00 27.03 7.28
N THR A 123 -26.78 27.42 8.29
CA THR A 123 -26.41 28.35 9.37
C THR A 123 -26.60 27.63 10.71
N VAL A 124 -25.54 27.50 11.50
CA VAL A 124 -25.52 26.65 12.70
C VAL A 124 -25.24 27.47 13.95
N HIS A 125 -26.25 27.58 14.83
CA HIS A 125 -26.17 28.34 16.09
C HIS A 125 -25.84 27.49 17.33
N ALA A 126 -25.84 26.16 17.23
CA ALA A 126 -25.68 25.25 18.35
C ALA A 126 -24.44 24.35 18.17
N ASN A 127 -23.69 24.12 19.25
CA ASN A 127 -22.46 23.33 19.23
C ASN A 127 -22.67 21.91 18.68
N ASN A 128 -23.87 21.32 18.81
CA ASN A 128 -24.27 20.08 18.15
C ASN A 128 -25.44 20.40 17.22
N PHE A 129 -25.45 19.82 16.03
CA PHE A 129 -26.40 20.14 14.98
C PHE A 129 -26.67 18.95 14.05
N GLU A 130 -27.76 19.06 13.29
CA GLU A 130 -28.10 18.16 12.19
C GLU A 130 -28.19 18.99 10.92
N LEU A 131 -27.57 18.52 9.84
CA LEU A 131 -27.66 19.09 8.51
C LEU A 131 -28.69 18.31 7.70
N ALA A 132 -29.33 18.99 6.75
CA ALA A 132 -30.02 18.33 5.65
C ALA A 132 -29.02 17.44 4.87
N PRO A 133 -29.50 16.43 4.12
CA PRO A 133 -28.61 15.54 3.36
C PRO A 133 -27.67 16.34 2.46
N LEU A 134 -26.37 16.13 2.65
CA LEU A 134 -25.33 16.75 1.83
C LEU A 134 -25.16 15.93 0.55
N SER A 135 -25.03 16.59 -0.59
CA SER A 135 -24.64 15.95 -1.84
C SER A 135 -23.13 15.84 -1.94
N GLU A 136 -22.62 14.96 -2.80
CA GLU A 136 -21.19 14.97 -3.14
C GLU A 136 -20.75 16.32 -3.73
N GLY A 137 -19.49 16.71 -3.48
CA GLY A 137 -18.90 17.95 -3.99
C GLY A 137 -17.96 18.65 -3.01
N GLU A 138 -17.51 19.85 -3.39
CA GLU A 138 -16.66 20.69 -2.55
C GLU A 138 -17.50 21.63 -1.67
N TYR A 139 -17.04 21.81 -0.43
CA TYR A 139 -17.70 22.60 0.61
C TYR A 139 -16.68 23.45 1.38
N VAL A 140 -17.17 24.50 2.03
CA VAL A 140 -16.37 25.34 2.94
C VAL A 140 -17.15 25.57 4.23
N ALA A 141 -16.56 25.19 5.36
CA ALA A 141 -17.04 25.56 6.69
C ALA A 141 -16.43 26.90 7.11
N VAL A 142 -17.28 27.87 7.44
CA VAL A 142 -16.90 29.26 7.71
C VAL A 142 -17.24 29.62 9.16
N LEU A 143 -16.22 30.05 9.90
CA LEU A 143 -16.32 30.51 11.29
C LEU A 143 -16.08 32.03 11.33
N LEU A 144 -17.02 32.77 11.92
CA LEU A 144 -17.02 34.23 11.93
C LEU A 144 -16.95 34.77 13.35
N TYR A 145 -16.01 35.68 13.62
CA TYR A 145 -15.95 36.39 14.89
C TYR A 145 -15.82 37.90 14.71
N GLU A 146 -16.49 38.63 15.59
CA GLU A 146 -16.44 40.09 15.64
C GLU A 146 -15.46 40.54 16.71
N LEU A 147 -14.56 41.47 16.34
CA LEU A 147 -13.73 42.15 17.32
C LEU A 147 -14.59 43.07 18.19
N PRO A 148 -14.41 43.10 19.52
CA PRO A 148 -15.19 43.98 20.39
C PRO A 148 -14.92 45.44 20.03
N ILE A 149 -15.95 46.12 19.51
CA ILE A 149 -15.87 47.53 19.10
C ILE A 149 -15.54 48.39 20.33
N LEU A 150 -14.27 48.76 20.46
CA LEU A 150 -13.89 49.90 21.29
C LEU A 150 -14.66 51.11 20.76
N GLN A 151 -15.54 51.71 21.59
CA GLN A 151 -16.25 52.93 21.26
C GLN A 151 -15.26 54.09 21.04
N SER A 152 -14.71 54.20 19.84
CA SER A 152 -13.87 55.33 19.45
C SER A 152 -14.75 56.55 19.29
N SER A 153 -14.37 57.66 19.92
CA SER A 153 -15.07 58.94 19.82
C SER A 153 -15.25 59.35 18.36
N ALA A 154 -16.47 59.71 17.97
CA ALA A 154 -16.84 60.06 16.60
C ALA A 154 -15.81 60.99 15.92
N GLU A 155 -15.23 60.52 14.81
CA GLU A 155 -14.31 61.34 14.01
C GLU A 155 -15.03 62.59 13.46
N PRO A 156 -14.36 63.76 13.44
CA PRO A 156 -14.97 64.99 12.98
C PRO A 156 -15.27 64.94 11.46
N LEU A 157 -16.49 65.35 11.09
CA LEU A 157 -17.09 65.30 9.74
C LEU A 157 -16.18 65.66 8.56
N TRP A 158 -15.21 66.56 8.76
CA TRP A 158 -14.28 66.97 7.70
C TRP A 158 -13.35 65.83 7.22
N LYS A 159 -13.00 64.86 8.10
CA LYS A 159 -12.22 63.68 7.70
C LYS A 159 -13.02 62.72 6.83
N GLN A 160 -14.30 62.51 7.14
CA GLN A 160 -15.21 61.69 6.33
C GLN A 160 -15.38 62.27 4.93
N TRP A 161 -15.53 63.60 4.84
CA TRP A 161 -15.65 64.29 3.55
C TRP A 161 -14.40 64.17 2.67
N ILE A 162 -13.19 64.22 3.26
CA ILE A 162 -11.94 64.03 2.50
C ILE A 162 -11.79 62.58 2.01
N LYS A 163 -12.11 61.57 2.84
CA LYS A 163 -12.08 60.16 2.40
C LYS A 163 -13.00 59.91 1.19
N ALA A 164 -14.22 60.47 1.23
CA ALA A 164 -15.22 60.30 0.16
C ALA A 164 -14.89 61.01 -1.16
N VAL A 165 -13.91 61.94 -1.18
CA VAL A 165 -13.54 62.72 -2.38
C VAL A 165 -12.26 62.21 -3.04
N PHE A 166 -11.38 61.52 -2.30
CA PHE A 166 -10.03 61.15 -2.78
C PHE A 166 -9.72 59.66 -2.84
N LEU A 167 -10.63 58.78 -2.40
CA LEU A 167 -10.52 57.34 -2.57
C LEU A 167 -11.60 56.86 -3.56
N PRO A 168 -11.26 56.09 -4.61
CA PRO A 168 -12.28 55.29 -5.29
C PRO A 168 -12.88 54.30 -4.27
N LEU A 169 -14.11 53.86 -4.52
CA LEU A 169 -14.82 52.88 -3.69
C LEU A 169 -13.87 51.76 -3.26
N THR A 170 -13.59 51.71 -1.96
CA THR A 170 -12.84 50.61 -1.34
C THR A 170 -13.58 49.31 -1.61
N ALA A 171 -12.84 48.26 -1.94
CA ALA A 171 -13.40 46.93 -2.09
C ALA A 171 -14.22 46.59 -0.83
N TYR A 172 -15.46 46.18 -1.02
CA TYR A 172 -16.26 45.57 0.04
C TYR A 172 -15.96 44.07 0.00
N ALA A 173 -15.29 43.53 1.02
CA ALA A 173 -15.27 42.09 1.22
C ALA A 173 -16.67 41.61 1.65
N PHE A 174 -17.00 40.34 1.40
CA PHE A 174 -18.30 39.76 1.78
C PHE A 174 -18.57 39.88 3.29
N TYR A 175 -17.52 39.70 4.10
CA TYR A 175 -17.51 40.10 5.51
C TYR A 175 -16.78 41.44 5.71
N PRO A 176 -17.29 42.36 6.55
CA PRO A 176 -16.64 43.64 6.80
C PRO A 176 -15.26 43.53 7.47
N ASP A 177 -14.35 44.50 7.22
CA ASP A 177 -12.97 44.64 7.77
C ASP A 177 -12.80 44.52 9.31
N TYR A 178 -13.88 44.39 10.09
CA TYR A 178 -13.88 44.20 11.55
C TYR A 178 -14.31 42.78 11.98
N THR A 179 -14.60 41.92 11.00
CA THR A 179 -14.92 40.51 11.16
C THR A 179 -13.73 39.72 10.65
N GLU A 180 -13.27 38.76 11.43
CA GLU A 180 -12.21 37.84 11.01
C GLU A 180 -12.78 36.44 10.84
N VAL A 181 -12.20 35.72 9.88
CA VAL A 181 -12.86 34.61 9.19
C VAL A 181 -11.92 33.41 9.13
N VAL A 182 -12.41 32.24 9.55
CA VAL A 182 -11.76 30.97 9.20
C VAL A 182 -12.59 30.31 8.12
N ALA A 183 -11.98 30.00 6.97
CA ALA A 183 -12.57 29.18 5.93
C ALA A 183 -11.85 27.82 5.89
N ILE A 184 -12.60 26.73 6.07
CA ILE A 184 -12.08 25.36 6.08
C ILE A 184 -12.67 24.63 4.86
N PRO A 185 -11.93 24.51 3.75
CA PRO A 185 -12.40 23.73 2.59
C PRO A 185 -12.39 22.24 2.92
N PHE A 186 -13.38 21.50 2.42
CA PHE A 186 -13.48 20.04 2.53
C PHE A 186 -14.31 19.47 1.38
N THR A 187 -14.21 18.17 1.13
CA THR A 187 -14.98 17.46 0.09
C THR A 187 -15.93 16.48 0.76
N VAL A 188 -17.15 16.36 0.23
CA VAL A 188 -18.13 15.35 0.65
C VAL A 188 -18.22 14.26 -0.41
N GLU A 189 -18.18 13.01 0.04
CA GLU A 189 -18.38 11.80 -0.77
C GLU A 189 -19.42 10.91 -0.08
N TYR A 190 -20.19 10.11 -0.82
CA TYR A 190 -21.16 9.20 -0.20
C TYR A 190 -20.48 7.97 0.43
N GLU A 191 -20.98 7.55 1.59
CA GLU A 191 -20.66 6.25 2.16
C GLU A 191 -21.02 5.13 1.17
N SER A 192 -20.02 4.37 0.72
CA SER A 192 -20.27 3.20 -0.12
C SER A 192 -21.17 2.21 0.64
N PRO A 193 -22.33 1.80 0.07
CA PRO A 193 -23.29 0.96 0.79
C PRO A 193 -22.62 -0.35 1.20
N VAL A 194 -22.90 -0.80 2.44
CA VAL A 194 -22.39 -2.08 2.93
C VAL A 194 -22.85 -3.20 1.97
N PRO A 195 -21.92 -4.00 1.39
CA PRO A 195 -22.26 -5.00 0.40
C PRO A 195 -23.27 -6.02 0.95
N THR A 196 -24.50 -6.02 0.41
CA THR A 196 -25.60 -6.90 0.84
C THR A 196 -25.85 -7.97 -0.22
N GLY A 197 -25.00 -9.00 -0.24
CA GLY A 197 -25.06 -10.11 -1.19
C GLY A 197 -23.86 -11.05 -1.01
N ALA A 198 -23.86 -12.18 -1.72
CA ALA A 198 -22.82 -13.18 -1.63
C ALA A 198 -21.55 -12.74 -2.38
N SER A 199 -20.42 -12.51 -1.70
CA SER A 199 -19.19 -12.10 -2.37
C SER A 199 -18.60 -13.24 -3.21
N SER A 200 -18.20 -12.95 -4.45
CA SER A 200 -17.29 -13.82 -5.21
C SER A 200 -15.93 -14.00 -4.50
N VAL A 201 -15.25 -15.14 -4.72
CA VAL A 201 -13.98 -15.49 -4.04
C VAL A 201 -12.80 -15.66 -5.01
N LEU A 202 -11.72 -14.91 -4.81
CA LEU A 202 -10.44 -15.14 -5.47
C LEU A 202 -9.52 -15.96 -4.56
N PHE A 203 -9.08 -17.13 -4.98
CA PHE A 203 -8.10 -17.93 -4.26
C PHE A 203 -6.72 -17.87 -4.92
N LEU A 204 -5.69 -17.51 -4.13
CA LEU A 204 -4.29 -17.48 -4.54
C LEU A 204 -3.50 -18.53 -3.74
N PRO A 205 -2.93 -19.56 -4.41
CA PRO A 205 -2.17 -20.62 -3.74
C PRO A 205 -0.76 -20.15 -3.35
N GLY A 206 -0.01 -21.00 -2.64
CA GLY A 206 1.39 -20.75 -2.28
C GLY A 206 2.41 -21.04 -3.39
N ILE A 207 3.71 -20.97 -3.04
CA ILE A 207 4.76 -21.53 -3.90
C ILE A 207 4.45 -23.00 -4.21
N MET A 208 4.76 -23.42 -5.43
CA MET A 208 4.49 -24.80 -5.89
C MET A 208 3.00 -25.17 -5.79
N GLY A 209 2.10 -24.19 -5.66
CA GLY A 209 0.66 -24.42 -5.74
C GLY A 209 0.10 -24.44 -7.16
N SER A 210 0.84 -23.90 -8.13
CA SER A 210 0.51 -23.96 -9.55
C SER A 210 1.36 -25.02 -10.26
N ARG A 211 0.73 -25.77 -11.17
CA ARG A 211 1.41 -26.63 -12.15
C ARG A 211 2.14 -25.74 -13.16
N LEU A 212 3.43 -26.01 -13.35
CA LEU A 212 4.25 -25.33 -14.35
C LEU A 212 4.62 -26.30 -15.46
N TYR A 213 4.50 -25.83 -16.70
CA TYR A 213 4.58 -26.62 -17.92
C TYR A 213 5.60 -26.05 -18.89
N GLU A 214 6.03 -26.88 -19.83
CA GLU A 214 6.68 -26.45 -21.06
C GLU A 214 6.45 -27.47 -22.19
N GLU A 215 6.34 -26.98 -23.43
CA GLU A 215 6.32 -27.82 -24.64
C GLU A 215 7.70 -27.89 -25.31
N GLY A 216 8.16 -29.11 -25.62
CA GLY A 216 9.30 -29.31 -26.51
C GLY A 216 10.09 -30.62 -26.29
N GLU A 217 10.93 -30.97 -27.26
CA GLU A 217 11.78 -32.18 -27.23
C GLU A 217 13.07 -31.99 -26.39
N PHE A 218 12.94 -31.49 -25.15
CA PHE A 218 14.10 -31.15 -24.32
C PHE A 218 14.67 -32.34 -23.53
N CYS A 219 13.82 -33.00 -22.75
CA CYS A 219 14.21 -34.12 -21.88
C CYS A 219 13.81 -35.49 -22.44
N GLU A 220 12.90 -35.51 -23.42
CA GLU A 220 12.37 -36.70 -24.09
C GLU A 220 12.21 -36.40 -25.59
N LYS A 221 12.31 -37.43 -26.45
CA LYS A 221 12.19 -37.30 -27.92
C LYS A 221 10.73 -37.24 -28.40
N SER A 222 9.93 -36.42 -27.75
CA SER A 222 8.51 -36.26 -28.08
C SER A 222 8.09 -34.80 -27.86
N ASN A 223 7.65 -34.14 -28.92
CA ASN A 223 7.15 -32.78 -28.84
C ASN A 223 5.76 -32.75 -28.16
N SER A 224 5.79 -32.74 -26.82
CA SER A 224 4.62 -32.81 -25.94
C SER A 224 4.80 -31.88 -24.76
N GLU A 225 3.75 -31.20 -24.34
CA GLU A 225 3.66 -30.53 -23.04
C GLU A 225 4.05 -31.47 -21.90
N ARG A 226 4.87 -30.98 -20.95
CA ARG A 226 5.23 -31.70 -19.72
C ARG A 226 5.16 -30.80 -18.50
N GLN A 227 4.58 -31.31 -17.42
CA GLN A 227 4.67 -30.70 -16.09
C GLN A 227 6.11 -30.83 -15.57
N LEU A 228 6.69 -29.73 -15.12
CA LEU A 228 8.13 -29.63 -14.86
C LEU A 228 8.52 -29.96 -13.41
N TRP A 229 7.82 -29.38 -12.44
CA TRP A 229 8.22 -29.47 -11.03
C TRP A 229 7.72 -30.74 -10.35
N PHE A 230 6.44 -31.06 -10.53
CA PHE A 230 5.87 -32.33 -10.08
C PHE A 230 6.19 -33.43 -11.11
N SER A 231 7.46 -33.80 -11.16
CA SER A 231 8.02 -34.81 -12.06
C SER A 231 9.10 -35.59 -11.32
N PHE A 232 9.25 -36.88 -11.63
CA PHE A 232 10.38 -37.69 -11.16
C PHE A 232 11.64 -37.56 -12.05
N ASN A 233 11.61 -36.69 -13.07
CA ASN A 233 12.70 -36.51 -14.02
C ASN A 233 13.53 -35.25 -13.69
N LYS A 234 14.75 -35.45 -13.17
CA LYS A 234 15.72 -34.38 -12.85
C LYS A 234 15.96 -33.40 -14.02
N CYS A 235 15.87 -33.85 -15.27
CA CYS A 235 15.96 -32.94 -16.43
C CYS A 235 14.76 -31.97 -16.47
N GLN A 236 13.53 -32.47 -16.29
CA GLN A 236 12.31 -31.63 -16.33
C GLN A 236 12.29 -30.64 -15.16
N GLN A 237 12.63 -31.10 -13.94
CA GLN A 237 12.77 -30.23 -12.77
C GLN A 237 13.81 -29.11 -13.00
N LEU A 238 14.97 -29.45 -13.57
CA LEU A 238 16.00 -28.45 -13.90
C LEU A 238 15.58 -27.46 -14.99
N ARG A 239 14.53 -27.72 -15.79
CA ARG A 239 14.01 -26.72 -16.74
C ARG A 239 13.25 -25.58 -16.06
N LEU A 240 12.94 -25.68 -14.77
CA LEU A 240 12.43 -24.56 -13.99
C LEU A 240 13.47 -23.45 -13.78
N THR A 241 14.78 -23.71 -13.96
CA THR A 241 15.83 -22.75 -13.59
C THR A 241 15.64 -21.37 -14.22
N THR A 242 15.96 -20.36 -13.43
CA THR A 242 16.12 -18.97 -13.86
C THR A 242 17.62 -18.65 -14.04
N ASN A 243 17.92 -17.53 -14.70
CA ASN A 243 19.27 -16.98 -14.76
C ASN A 243 19.60 -16.21 -13.47
N PHE A 244 20.81 -15.67 -13.35
CA PHE A 244 21.27 -14.99 -12.13
C PHE A 244 20.54 -13.67 -11.81
N ILE A 245 19.82 -13.07 -12.78
CA ILE A 245 18.94 -11.90 -12.55
C ILE A 245 17.48 -12.29 -12.29
N GLY A 246 17.18 -13.60 -12.29
CA GLY A 246 15.88 -14.16 -11.94
C GLY A 246 14.91 -14.38 -13.11
N GLN A 247 15.32 -14.16 -14.36
CA GLN A 247 14.47 -14.43 -15.53
C GLN A 247 14.46 -15.93 -15.86
N SER A 248 13.32 -16.46 -16.33
CA SER A 248 13.22 -17.87 -16.77
C SER A 248 14.23 -18.18 -17.88
N THR A 249 14.97 -19.29 -17.77
CA THR A 249 15.87 -19.74 -18.86
C THR A 249 15.15 -20.48 -19.98
N ASN A 250 13.89 -20.85 -19.73
CA ASN A 250 13.08 -21.75 -20.54
C ASN A 250 11.65 -21.19 -20.70
N GLN A 251 10.89 -21.69 -21.67
CA GLN A 251 9.54 -21.20 -22.02
C GLN A 251 8.47 -21.83 -21.12
N VAL A 252 8.61 -21.59 -19.83
CA VAL A 252 7.75 -22.13 -18.77
C VAL A 252 6.51 -21.26 -18.60
N TYR A 253 5.35 -21.90 -18.49
CA TYR A 253 4.05 -21.26 -18.29
C TYR A 253 3.19 -22.02 -17.27
N THR A 254 2.06 -21.43 -16.89
CA THR A 254 0.95 -22.10 -16.20
C THR A 254 -0.31 -21.98 -17.04
N LYS A 255 -1.28 -22.86 -16.80
CA LYS A 255 -2.64 -22.74 -17.35
C LYS A 255 -3.55 -21.99 -16.40
N PHE A 256 -4.70 -21.50 -16.88
CA PHE A 256 -5.68 -20.79 -16.06
C PHE A 256 -6.54 -21.74 -15.20
N GLY A 257 -7.08 -21.20 -14.10
CA GLY A 257 -8.07 -21.87 -13.26
C GLY A 257 -7.61 -23.21 -12.67
N ALA A 258 -8.58 -24.09 -12.41
CA ALA A 258 -8.33 -25.36 -11.71
C ALA A 258 -7.39 -26.33 -12.44
N GLU A 259 -7.20 -26.22 -13.76
CA GLU A 259 -6.19 -27.03 -14.47
C GLU A 259 -4.77 -26.62 -14.06
N GLY A 260 -4.53 -25.31 -13.92
CA GLY A 260 -3.25 -24.77 -13.46
C GLY A 260 -2.97 -24.95 -11.96
N ILE A 261 -3.95 -25.29 -11.13
CA ILE A 261 -3.77 -25.47 -9.69
C ILE A 261 -3.45 -26.94 -9.36
N LEU A 262 -2.41 -27.19 -8.58
CA LEU A 262 -2.13 -28.53 -8.07
C LEU A 262 -3.09 -28.87 -6.92
N ASP A 263 -4.07 -29.71 -7.21
CA ASP A 263 -5.07 -30.17 -6.25
C ASP A 263 -4.57 -31.35 -5.42
N GLU A 264 -3.88 -32.32 -6.03
CA GLU A 264 -3.33 -33.52 -5.39
C GLU A 264 -1.95 -33.93 -5.95
N ALA A 265 -1.05 -34.37 -5.07
CA ALA A 265 0.31 -34.84 -5.41
C ALA A 265 0.75 -36.01 -4.51
N VAL A 266 1.10 -37.17 -5.09
CA VAL A 266 1.53 -38.39 -4.37
C VAL A 266 0.55 -38.83 -3.25
N GLY A 267 -0.75 -38.52 -3.41
CA GLY A 267 -1.78 -38.78 -2.38
C GLY A 267 -1.88 -37.71 -1.27
N LEU A 268 -1.05 -36.67 -1.31
CA LEU A 268 -1.22 -35.45 -0.52
C LEU A 268 -2.26 -34.56 -1.18
N ASN A 269 -3.29 -34.18 -0.41
CA ASN A 269 -4.31 -33.21 -0.79
C ASN A 269 -3.79 -31.81 -0.46
N LEU A 270 -3.39 -31.05 -1.48
CA LEU A 270 -2.85 -29.69 -1.31
C LEU A 270 -4.00 -28.67 -1.26
N TYR A 271 -4.79 -28.58 -2.33
CA TYR A 271 -5.93 -27.66 -2.41
C TYR A 271 -7.25 -28.33 -2.78
N LYS A 272 -7.28 -29.64 -3.07
CA LYS A 272 -8.48 -30.37 -3.51
C LYS A 272 -9.64 -30.27 -2.53
N SER A 273 -9.38 -30.34 -1.22
CA SER A 273 -10.40 -30.16 -0.17
C SER A 273 -10.95 -28.73 -0.14
N PHE A 274 -10.07 -27.73 -0.23
CA PHE A 274 -10.43 -26.31 -0.19
C PHE A 274 -11.20 -25.88 -1.44
N ILE A 275 -10.74 -26.25 -2.64
CA ILE A 275 -11.43 -25.98 -3.91
C ILE A 275 -12.80 -26.68 -3.94
N LYS A 276 -12.90 -27.91 -3.42
CA LYS A 276 -14.19 -28.58 -3.22
C LYS A 276 -15.10 -27.77 -2.27
N LYS A 277 -14.54 -27.17 -1.21
CA LYS A 277 -15.32 -26.35 -0.27
C LYS A 277 -15.81 -25.04 -0.92
N LEU A 278 -15.00 -24.37 -1.74
CA LEU A 278 -15.44 -23.22 -2.54
C LEU A 278 -16.57 -23.62 -3.50
N LYS A 279 -16.44 -24.77 -4.18
CA LYS A 279 -17.53 -25.32 -5.00
C LYS A 279 -18.80 -25.56 -4.20
N GLU A 280 -18.71 -26.20 -3.04
CA GLU A 280 -19.85 -26.40 -2.15
C GLU A 280 -20.46 -25.07 -1.67
N MET A 281 -19.66 -24.04 -1.43
CA MET A 281 -20.18 -22.72 -1.02
C MET A 281 -20.93 -22.04 -2.18
N LYS A 282 -20.42 -22.13 -3.41
CA LYS A 282 -21.11 -21.66 -4.62
C LYS A 282 -22.41 -22.43 -4.88
N ASP A 283 -22.35 -23.76 -4.85
CA ASP A 283 -23.50 -24.64 -5.10
C ASP A 283 -24.62 -24.48 -4.04
N ASN A 284 -24.33 -23.85 -2.90
CA ASN A 284 -25.29 -23.50 -1.83
C ASN A 284 -25.57 -21.98 -1.72
N GLU A 285 -25.20 -21.18 -2.73
CA GLU A 285 -25.48 -19.73 -2.79
C GLU A 285 -24.88 -18.92 -1.60
N LEU A 286 -23.78 -19.41 -1.01
CA LEU A 286 -23.03 -18.71 0.06
C LEU A 286 -21.97 -17.74 -0.50
N ILE A 287 -21.55 -17.96 -1.74
CA ILE A 287 -20.69 -17.10 -2.57
C ILE A 287 -21.26 -17.12 -3.99
N ASP A 288 -21.17 -16.02 -4.73
CA ASP A 288 -21.63 -15.96 -6.13
C ASP A 288 -20.77 -16.87 -7.04
N ASP A 289 -19.46 -16.65 -7.06
CA ASP A 289 -18.51 -17.46 -7.83
C ASP A 289 -17.15 -17.57 -7.12
N TYR A 290 -16.24 -18.36 -7.69
CA TYR A 290 -14.84 -18.36 -7.29
C TYR A 290 -13.89 -18.64 -8.45
N VAL A 291 -12.67 -18.10 -8.36
CA VAL A 291 -11.53 -18.50 -9.21
C VAL A 291 -10.37 -18.91 -8.33
N ALA A 292 -9.84 -20.11 -8.56
CA ALA A 292 -8.53 -20.51 -8.06
C ALA A 292 -7.48 -20.07 -9.09
N PHE A 293 -6.74 -19.01 -8.78
CA PHE A 293 -5.84 -18.33 -9.72
C PHE A 293 -4.43 -18.90 -9.65
N SER A 294 -4.07 -19.62 -10.71
CA SER A 294 -2.76 -20.19 -10.94
C SER A 294 -1.80 -19.15 -11.52
N TYR A 295 -0.57 -19.13 -11.00
CA TYR A 295 0.49 -18.22 -11.42
C TYR A 295 1.87 -18.89 -11.36
N ASP A 296 2.84 -18.37 -12.12
CA ASP A 296 4.22 -18.85 -12.07
C ASP A 296 4.94 -18.33 -10.82
N TRP A 297 4.88 -19.14 -9.78
CA TRP A 297 5.42 -18.87 -8.45
C TRP A 297 6.94 -18.73 -8.39
N ARG A 298 7.68 -18.94 -9.49
CA ARG A 298 9.13 -18.72 -9.54
C ARG A 298 9.49 -17.24 -9.61
N GLY A 299 8.61 -16.44 -10.22
CA GLY A 299 8.87 -15.07 -10.67
C GLY A 299 8.96 -14.02 -9.55
N ARG A 300 9.31 -12.79 -9.94
CA ARG A 300 9.19 -11.62 -9.06
C ARG A 300 7.70 -11.29 -8.87
N LEU A 301 7.33 -10.71 -7.73
CA LEU A 301 5.92 -10.40 -7.44
C LEU A 301 5.32 -9.39 -8.45
N ASP A 302 6.12 -8.46 -8.97
CA ASP A 302 5.71 -7.50 -10.01
C ASP A 302 5.55 -8.15 -11.40
N ASP A 303 6.42 -9.10 -11.76
CA ASP A 303 6.25 -9.93 -12.96
C ASP A 303 4.99 -10.82 -12.86
N ILE A 304 4.71 -11.36 -11.66
CA ILE A 304 3.56 -12.22 -11.38
C ILE A 304 2.25 -11.45 -11.60
N ILE A 305 2.07 -10.26 -11.03
CA ILE A 305 0.82 -9.49 -11.20
C ILE A 305 0.63 -8.95 -12.63
N LYS A 306 1.69 -8.94 -13.45
CA LYS A 306 1.67 -8.62 -14.89
C LYS A 306 1.56 -9.86 -15.80
N SER A 307 1.45 -11.06 -15.23
CA SER A 307 1.27 -12.29 -16.02
C SER A 307 0.00 -12.23 -16.84
N ASN A 308 0.04 -12.78 -18.05
CA ASN A 308 -1.10 -12.78 -18.98
C ASN A 308 -0.97 -13.92 -19.98
N TYR A 309 -2.05 -14.16 -20.73
CA TYR A 309 -2.04 -15.07 -21.86
C TYR A 309 -1.06 -14.57 -22.93
N ARG A 310 -0.20 -15.47 -23.41
CA ARG A 310 0.59 -15.18 -24.60
C ARG A 310 -0.31 -15.16 -25.84
N ILE A 311 -0.08 -14.17 -26.72
CA ILE A 311 -0.93 -13.93 -27.90
C ILE A 311 -1.06 -15.20 -28.75
N GLY A 312 -2.31 -15.67 -28.89
CA GLY A 312 -2.64 -16.87 -29.68
C GLY A 312 -2.55 -18.19 -28.90
N THR A 313 -2.42 -18.16 -27.58
CA THR A 313 -2.39 -19.33 -26.68
C THR A 313 -3.28 -19.10 -25.46
N ASP A 314 -3.71 -20.19 -24.80
CA ASP A 314 -4.38 -20.14 -23.49
C ASP A 314 -3.38 -20.27 -22.32
N ASP A 315 -2.08 -20.08 -22.61
CA ASP A 315 -0.96 -20.26 -21.69
C ASP A 315 -0.54 -18.94 -21.04
N ILE A 316 -0.39 -18.95 -19.72
CA ILE A 316 -0.06 -17.78 -18.90
C ILE A 316 1.45 -17.74 -18.66
N PHE A 317 2.09 -16.67 -19.13
CA PHE A 317 3.51 -16.40 -18.92
C PHE A 317 3.71 -15.17 -18.02
N LEU A 318 4.84 -15.15 -17.29
CA LEU A 318 5.26 -14.02 -16.45
C LEU A 318 5.50 -12.75 -17.27
N GLY A 319 5.05 -11.60 -16.75
CA GLY A 319 5.43 -10.29 -17.28
C GLY A 319 5.00 -9.98 -18.73
N GLU A 320 4.06 -10.73 -19.31
CA GLU A 320 3.55 -10.49 -20.68
C GLU A 320 2.78 -9.16 -20.81
N SER A 321 2.36 -8.54 -19.69
CA SER A 321 1.66 -7.24 -19.69
C SER A 321 2.58 -6.06 -19.38
N GLU A 322 2.45 -4.98 -20.15
CA GLU A 322 3.13 -3.71 -19.85
C GLU A 322 2.62 -3.09 -18.53
N THR A 323 1.30 -3.10 -18.34
CA THR A 323 0.61 -2.53 -17.17
C THR A 323 -0.03 -3.59 -16.29
N ILE A 324 -0.33 -3.22 -15.04
CA ILE A 324 -1.03 -4.10 -14.08
C ILE A 324 -2.50 -4.30 -14.49
N LYS A 325 -3.13 -3.29 -15.12
CA LYS A 325 -4.52 -3.37 -15.61
C LYS A 325 -4.68 -4.38 -16.74
N ASP A 326 -3.62 -4.56 -17.52
CA ASP A 326 -3.57 -5.56 -18.58
C ASP A 326 -3.30 -6.98 -18.04
N GLY A 327 -2.77 -7.09 -16.83
CA GLY A 327 -2.48 -8.36 -16.15
C GLY A 327 -3.74 -9.19 -15.89
N LEU A 328 -3.62 -10.50 -16.06
CA LEU A 328 -4.75 -11.43 -15.94
C LEU A 328 -5.31 -11.51 -14.51
N LEU A 329 -4.48 -11.27 -13.49
CA LEU A 329 -4.92 -11.22 -12.09
C LEU A 329 -5.85 -10.03 -11.82
N TYR A 330 -5.50 -8.83 -12.34
CA TYR A 330 -6.34 -7.64 -12.25
C TYR A 330 -7.69 -7.89 -12.94
N LYS A 331 -7.65 -8.41 -14.18
CA LYS A 331 -8.86 -8.73 -14.96
C LYS A 331 -9.74 -9.75 -14.24
N THR A 332 -9.17 -10.84 -13.74
CA THR A 332 -9.91 -11.86 -12.97
C THR A 332 -10.60 -11.27 -11.74
N LEU A 333 -9.96 -10.33 -11.03
CA LEU A 333 -10.55 -9.68 -9.86
C LEU A 333 -11.68 -8.74 -10.28
N SER A 334 -11.52 -7.96 -11.36
CA SER A 334 -12.59 -7.13 -11.94
C SER A 334 -13.79 -7.98 -12.36
N ASP A 335 -13.54 -9.05 -13.13
CA ASP A 335 -14.56 -9.98 -13.64
C ASP A 335 -15.30 -10.71 -12.50
N LEU A 336 -14.67 -10.96 -11.36
CA LEU A 336 -15.32 -11.49 -10.16
C LEU A 336 -16.15 -10.41 -9.45
N ALA A 337 -15.64 -9.18 -9.34
CA ALA A 337 -16.34 -8.06 -8.70
C ALA A 337 -17.60 -7.64 -9.48
N GLU A 338 -17.55 -7.65 -10.81
CA GLU A 338 -18.66 -7.28 -11.70
C GLU A 338 -19.81 -8.29 -11.69
N ARG A 339 -19.53 -9.56 -11.36
CA ARG A 339 -20.51 -10.65 -11.32
C ARG A 339 -21.06 -10.93 -9.93
N SER A 340 -20.27 -10.62 -8.89
CA SER A 340 -20.65 -10.69 -7.48
C SER A 340 -21.93 -9.89 -7.20
N ASP A 341 -22.92 -10.50 -6.55
CA ASP A 341 -24.16 -9.85 -6.09
C ASP A 341 -23.89 -8.53 -5.33
N ASN A 342 -22.79 -8.51 -4.59
CA ASN A 342 -22.42 -7.43 -3.68
C ASN A 342 -21.38 -6.45 -4.28
N GLY A 343 -21.00 -6.64 -5.55
CA GLY A 343 -20.06 -5.80 -6.26
C GLY A 343 -18.60 -5.86 -5.77
N LYS A 344 -18.26 -6.81 -4.90
CA LYS A 344 -16.92 -7.00 -4.32
C LYS A 344 -16.46 -8.46 -4.30
N VAL A 345 -15.16 -8.65 -4.03
CA VAL A 345 -14.46 -9.94 -3.96
C VAL A 345 -13.81 -10.14 -2.59
N THR A 346 -13.96 -11.36 -2.05
CA THR A 346 -13.15 -11.85 -0.93
C THR A 346 -11.92 -12.58 -1.48
N VAL A 347 -10.72 -12.19 -1.09
CA VAL A 347 -9.47 -12.84 -1.49
C VAL A 347 -9.00 -13.78 -0.39
N VAL A 348 -8.77 -15.06 -0.71
CA VAL A 348 -8.09 -16.02 0.17
C VAL A 348 -6.71 -16.29 -0.42
N ALA A 349 -5.66 -16.07 0.36
CA ALA A 349 -4.29 -16.11 -0.13
C ALA A 349 -3.41 -16.92 0.82
N HIS A 350 -2.85 -18.03 0.31
CA HIS A 350 -2.05 -18.96 1.09
C HIS A 350 -0.55 -18.77 0.83
N SER A 351 0.27 -18.75 1.90
CA SER A 351 1.73 -18.68 1.81
C SER A 351 2.17 -17.53 0.87
N ASN A 352 2.96 -17.81 -0.16
CA ASN A 352 3.40 -16.79 -1.13
C ASN A 352 2.25 -16.08 -1.88
N GLY A 353 1.09 -16.70 -2.04
CA GLY A 353 -0.09 -16.04 -2.61
C GLY A 353 -0.48 -14.78 -1.81
N GLY A 354 -0.19 -14.77 -0.50
CA GLY A 354 -0.34 -13.61 0.37
C GLY A 354 0.57 -12.45 -0.01
N LEU A 355 1.83 -12.72 -0.38
CA LEU A 355 2.75 -11.69 -0.85
C LEU A 355 2.34 -11.16 -2.23
N VAL A 356 1.79 -12.01 -3.10
CA VAL A 356 1.23 -11.64 -4.41
C VAL A 356 0.03 -10.70 -4.27
N ILE A 357 -0.96 -10.99 -3.42
CA ILE A 357 -2.10 -10.08 -3.23
C ILE A 357 -1.68 -8.77 -2.56
N LYS A 358 -0.76 -8.80 -1.58
CA LYS A 358 -0.20 -7.58 -0.99
C LYS A 358 0.51 -6.72 -2.04
N GLN A 359 1.28 -7.33 -2.94
CA GLN A 359 1.92 -6.62 -4.07
C GLN A 359 0.88 -5.96 -4.98
N LEU A 360 -0.19 -6.67 -5.36
CA LEU A 360 -1.27 -6.10 -6.17
C LEU A 360 -1.92 -4.91 -5.46
N ILE A 361 -2.37 -5.09 -4.22
CA ILE A 361 -3.06 -4.05 -3.43
C ILE A 361 -2.19 -2.80 -3.27
N SER A 362 -0.91 -2.96 -2.94
CA SER A 362 0.00 -1.80 -2.81
C SER A 362 0.21 -1.05 -4.13
N ASN A 363 0.11 -1.72 -5.28
CA ASN A 363 0.13 -1.04 -6.57
C ASN A 363 -1.19 -0.32 -6.86
N LEU A 364 -2.35 -0.94 -6.56
CA LEU A 364 -3.67 -0.31 -6.68
C LEU A 364 -3.76 0.95 -5.81
N GLN A 365 -3.26 0.88 -4.57
CA GLN A 365 -3.15 2.02 -3.64
C GLN A 365 -2.26 3.13 -4.23
N TYR A 366 -1.08 2.79 -4.73
CA TYR A 366 -0.15 3.78 -5.30
C TYR A 366 -0.73 4.52 -6.52
N SER A 367 -1.52 3.83 -7.35
CA SER A 367 -2.17 4.43 -8.53
C SER A 367 -3.57 4.99 -8.26
N ASN A 368 -4.05 5.00 -7.01
CA ASN A 368 -5.43 5.31 -6.63
C ASN A 368 -6.48 4.60 -7.50
N ASP A 369 -6.36 3.28 -7.63
CA ASP A 369 -7.14 2.50 -8.58
C ASP A 369 -8.53 2.12 -8.03
N PRO A 370 -9.63 2.33 -8.78
CA PRO A 370 -10.98 2.01 -8.30
C PRO A 370 -11.23 0.52 -8.05
N LEU A 371 -10.39 -0.40 -8.59
CA LEU A 371 -10.46 -1.82 -8.26
C LEU A 371 -10.13 -2.10 -6.78
N LEU A 372 -9.40 -1.21 -6.10
CA LEU A 372 -9.12 -1.32 -4.67
C LEU A 372 -10.41 -1.41 -3.83
N ASN A 373 -11.41 -0.60 -4.18
CA ASN A 373 -12.71 -0.55 -3.48
C ASN A 373 -13.58 -1.78 -3.76
N LYS A 374 -13.14 -2.67 -4.65
CA LYS A 374 -13.79 -3.95 -4.98
C LYS A 374 -13.26 -5.12 -4.16
N ILE A 375 -12.26 -4.91 -3.30
CA ILE A 375 -11.72 -5.95 -2.41
C ILE A 375 -12.34 -5.77 -1.02
N ASP A 376 -13.14 -6.74 -0.57
CA ASP A 376 -13.86 -6.68 0.71
C ASP A 376 -13.04 -7.25 1.86
N ASN A 377 -12.59 -8.50 1.70
CA ASN A 377 -11.85 -9.24 2.70
C ASN A 377 -10.56 -9.80 2.10
N VAL A 378 -9.46 -9.76 2.83
CA VAL A 378 -8.20 -10.45 2.49
C VAL A 378 -7.86 -11.42 3.61
N ILE A 379 -7.91 -12.72 3.32
CA ILE A 379 -7.65 -13.81 4.27
C ILE A 379 -6.26 -14.37 3.96
N LEU A 380 -5.27 -13.96 4.75
CA LEU A 380 -3.86 -14.36 4.67
C LEU A 380 -3.65 -15.62 5.50
N VAL A 381 -3.43 -16.77 4.86
CA VAL A 381 -3.24 -18.07 5.52
C VAL A 381 -1.78 -18.51 5.42
N ALA A 382 -1.11 -18.72 6.56
CA ALA A 382 0.30 -19.18 6.61
C ALA A 382 1.26 -18.32 5.75
N VAL A 383 1.00 -17.01 5.66
CA VAL A 383 1.77 -16.10 4.80
C VAL A 383 3.05 -15.69 5.53
N PRO A 384 4.25 -15.94 4.99
CA PRO A 384 5.52 -15.49 5.59
C PRO A 384 5.71 -13.99 5.34
N GLN A 385 4.94 -13.15 6.03
CA GLN A 385 4.81 -11.72 5.73
C GLN A 385 6.11 -10.93 5.88
N ILE A 386 7.06 -11.46 6.66
CA ILE A 386 8.41 -10.93 6.88
C ILE A 386 9.50 -12.02 6.67
N GLY A 387 9.18 -13.03 5.86
CA GLY A 387 10.10 -14.12 5.50
C GLY A 387 10.07 -15.34 6.42
N SER A 388 10.85 -16.37 6.10
CA SER A 388 10.95 -17.62 6.86
C SER A 388 12.40 -18.13 6.93
N PRO A 389 12.87 -18.61 8.11
CA PRO A 389 14.15 -19.31 8.24
C PRO A 389 14.35 -20.47 7.23
N LYS A 390 13.27 -21.17 6.85
CA LYS A 390 13.31 -22.27 5.87
C LYS A 390 13.81 -21.80 4.50
N ALA A 391 13.56 -20.55 4.10
CA ALA A 391 14.07 -20.01 2.84
C ALA A 391 15.61 -19.89 2.83
N ALA A 392 16.21 -19.46 3.95
CA ALA A 392 17.66 -19.41 4.09
C ALA A 392 18.28 -20.82 4.07
N LEU A 393 17.65 -21.79 4.76
CA LEU A 393 18.09 -23.19 4.75
C LEU A 393 17.99 -23.82 3.35
N GLY A 394 16.89 -23.56 2.62
CA GLY A 394 16.70 -24.02 1.24
C GLY A 394 17.74 -23.48 0.26
N ILE A 395 18.20 -22.24 0.45
CA ILE A 395 19.33 -21.66 -0.32
C ILE A 395 20.66 -22.31 0.08
N LEU A 396 20.96 -22.43 1.37
CA LEU A 396 22.25 -22.90 1.87
C LEU A 396 22.49 -24.40 1.60
N HIS A 397 21.49 -25.23 1.91
CA HIS A 397 21.61 -26.69 2.00
C HIS A 397 20.61 -27.47 1.14
N GLY A 398 19.63 -26.81 0.53
CA GLY A 398 18.67 -27.49 -0.37
C GLY A 398 17.54 -28.21 0.34
N ASP A 399 17.16 -27.73 1.53
CA ASP A 399 16.06 -28.27 2.34
C ASP A 399 14.77 -28.51 1.55
N ASP A 400 14.05 -29.57 1.90
CA ASP A 400 12.97 -30.13 1.09
C ASP A 400 11.84 -29.12 0.86
N LEU A 401 11.60 -28.80 -0.42
CA LEU A 401 10.42 -28.07 -0.91
C LEU A 401 9.31 -28.99 -1.44
N ASP A 402 9.66 -30.23 -1.83
CA ASP A 402 8.75 -31.20 -2.44
C ASP A 402 9.30 -32.62 -2.27
N PRO A 403 8.43 -33.64 -2.04
CA PRO A 403 8.86 -35.01 -1.78
C PRO A 403 9.40 -35.79 -3.00
N VAL A 404 9.35 -35.26 -4.22
CA VAL A 404 9.84 -35.93 -5.45
C VAL A 404 11.08 -35.26 -6.06
N MET A 405 11.43 -34.05 -5.63
CA MET A 405 12.58 -33.30 -6.09
C MET A 405 13.83 -33.56 -5.24
N PRO A 406 14.97 -33.98 -5.83
CA PRO A 406 16.21 -34.12 -5.09
C PRO A 406 16.69 -32.78 -4.51
N GLN A 407 17.16 -32.77 -3.27
CA GLN A 407 17.65 -31.58 -2.55
C GLN A 407 18.70 -30.76 -3.33
N SER A 408 19.57 -31.39 -4.13
CA SER A 408 20.54 -30.68 -4.98
C SER A 408 19.88 -29.92 -6.14
N VAL A 409 18.75 -30.42 -6.65
CA VAL A 409 17.90 -29.68 -7.60
C VAL A 409 17.18 -28.56 -6.88
N VAL A 410 16.55 -28.83 -5.72
CA VAL A 410 15.87 -27.83 -4.89
C VAL A 410 16.78 -26.64 -4.60
N ARG A 411 17.99 -26.89 -4.07
CA ARG A 411 19.01 -25.86 -3.81
C ARG A 411 19.29 -25.05 -5.06
N ARG A 412 19.50 -25.71 -6.21
CA ARG A 412 19.79 -25.04 -7.47
C ARG A 412 18.66 -24.11 -7.93
N LEU A 413 17.40 -24.51 -7.73
CA LEU A 413 16.24 -23.66 -8.03
C LEU A 413 16.17 -22.46 -7.07
N MET A 414 16.30 -22.72 -5.76
CA MET A 414 16.37 -21.69 -4.71
C MET A 414 17.48 -20.67 -4.99
N ASN A 415 18.64 -21.08 -5.49
CA ASN A 415 19.77 -20.18 -5.71
C ASN A 415 19.56 -19.15 -6.84
N THR A 416 18.66 -19.40 -7.79
CA THR A 416 18.45 -18.51 -8.94
C THR A 416 17.07 -17.86 -8.99
N MET A 417 16.04 -18.45 -8.36
CA MET A 417 14.67 -17.96 -8.52
C MET A 417 14.38 -16.75 -7.62
N PRO A 418 13.72 -15.70 -8.15
CA PRO A 418 13.27 -14.56 -7.36
C PRO A 418 12.49 -14.92 -6.09
N PHE A 419 11.63 -15.94 -6.14
CA PHE A 419 10.77 -16.29 -5.00
C PHE A 419 11.56 -16.57 -3.72
N SER A 420 12.71 -17.23 -3.83
CA SER A 420 13.58 -17.55 -2.69
C SER A 420 14.01 -16.30 -1.91
N ARG A 421 14.07 -15.13 -2.56
CA ARG A 421 14.57 -13.87 -1.98
C ARG A 421 13.48 -13.07 -1.26
N HIS A 422 12.27 -13.02 -1.80
CA HIS A 422 11.14 -12.39 -1.07
C HIS A 422 10.63 -13.25 0.11
N LEU A 423 11.11 -14.50 0.24
CA LEU A 423 10.87 -15.36 1.40
C LEU A 423 12.01 -15.33 2.43
N LEU A 424 13.13 -14.65 2.19
CA LEU A 424 14.19 -14.50 3.20
C LEU A 424 13.70 -13.66 4.38
N PRO A 425 14.13 -13.96 5.62
CA PRO A 425 13.90 -13.10 6.78
C PRO A 425 14.38 -11.66 6.52
N VAL A 426 13.47 -10.71 6.65
CA VAL A 426 13.73 -9.27 6.42
C VAL A 426 13.99 -8.53 7.74
N THR A 427 14.27 -7.23 7.73
CA THR A 427 14.65 -6.46 8.94
C THR A 427 13.64 -6.66 10.08
N SER A 428 12.34 -6.54 9.78
CA SER A 428 11.28 -6.69 10.77
C SER A 428 11.12 -8.11 11.33
N TYR A 429 11.71 -9.15 10.71
CA TYR A 429 11.82 -10.47 11.33
C TYR A 429 12.79 -10.44 12.50
N PHE A 430 13.98 -9.88 12.28
CA PHE A 430 15.00 -9.74 13.31
C PHE A 430 14.59 -8.75 14.42
N ASP A 431 13.79 -7.72 14.08
CA ASP A 431 13.15 -6.84 15.09
C ASP A 431 12.12 -7.59 15.97
N SER A 432 11.55 -8.70 15.48
CA SER A 432 10.45 -9.43 16.13
C SER A 432 10.84 -10.77 16.76
N VAL A 433 12.02 -11.31 16.43
CA VAL A 433 12.48 -12.66 16.82
C VAL A 433 13.90 -12.57 17.37
N GLU A 434 14.04 -12.76 18.69
CA GLU A 434 15.33 -12.69 19.40
C GLU A 434 16.29 -13.85 19.07
N THR A 435 15.79 -14.95 18.47
CA THR A 435 16.62 -16.11 18.15
C THR A 435 17.48 -15.82 16.91
N PRO A 436 18.83 -15.88 17.00
CA PRO A 436 19.70 -15.71 15.84
C PRO A 436 19.39 -16.75 14.77
N LEU A 437 19.33 -16.31 13.51
CA LEU A 437 18.99 -17.18 12.39
C LEU A 437 20.10 -18.19 12.08
N ILE A 438 21.37 -17.78 12.24
CA ILE A 438 22.54 -18.66 12.14
C ILE A 438 23.42 -18.44 13.38
N ILE A 439 23.90 -19.55 13.94
CA ILE A 439 24.75 -19.61 15.14
C ILE A 439 26.03 -20.38 14.78
N PHE A 440 27.19 -19.90 15.21
CA PHE A 440 28.49 -20.56 15.00
C PHE A 440 29.07 -21.01 16.35
N GLU A 441 29.15 -22.32 16.58
CA GLU A 441 29.83 -22.86 17.77
C GLU A 441 31.36 -22.81 17.58
N ALA A 442 32.09 -22.40 18.62
CA ALA A 442 33.55 -22.28 18.58
C ALA A 442 34.23 -23.64 18.32
N GLY A 443 35.21 -23.63 17.42
CA GLY A 443 35.93 -24.83 16.99
C GLY A 443 36.82 -24.59 15.77
N GLU A 444 37.77 -25.50 15.51
CA GLU A 444 38.83 -25.27 14.51
C GLU A 444 38.33 -24.95 13.09
N ALA A 445 37.24 -25.58 12.65
CA ALA A 445 36.65 -25.34 11.32
C ALA A 445 35.73 -24.10 11.26
N THR A 446 35.20 -23.66 12.41
CA THR A 446 34.22 -22.56 12.53
C THR A 446 34.84 -21.25 13.01
N ASN A 447 36.01 -21.27 13.65
CA ASN A 447 36.67 -20.07 14.21
C ASN A 447 36.91 -18.97 13.16
N GLY A 448 37.30 -19.33 11.92
CA GLY A 448 37.48 -18.35 10.84
C GLY A 448 36.16 -17.69 10.37
N TRP A 449 35.03 -18.39 10.52
CA TRP A 449 33.71 -17.79 10.30
C TRP A 449 33.30 -16.88 11.46
N ILE A 450 33.61 -17.26 12.71
CA ILE A 450 33.39 -16.39 13.88
C ILE A 450 34.21 -15.09 13.79
N GLU A 451 35.45 -15.15 13.30
CA GLU A 451 36.27 -13.96 13.04
C GLU A 451 35.69 -13.07 11.92
N THR A 452 34.96 -13.64 10.96
CA THR A 452 34.45 -12.92 9.77
C THR A 452 33.01 -12.38 9.96
N TYR A 453 32.14 -13.13 10.63
CA TYR A 453 30.69 -12.86 10.75
C TYR A 453 30.21 -12.71 12.20
N GLY A 454 31.10 -12.87 13.20
CA GLY A 454 30.71 -12.99 14.60
C GLY A 454 30.16 -14.37 14.95
N GLU A 455 29.71 -14.55 16.20
CA GLU A 455 29.15 -15.82 16.68
C GLU A 455 27.72 -16.09 16.18
N ASN A 456 27.02 -15.04 15.72
CA ASN A 456 25.59 -15.08 15.41
C ASN A 456 25.27 -14.17 14.21
N ILE A 457 24.37 -14.60 13.34
CA ILE A 457 23.72 -13.78 12.31
C ILE A 457 22.32 -13.46 12.79
N SER A 458 22.10 -12.20 13.15
CA SER A 458 20.89 -11.72 13.82
C SER A 458 20.31 -10.47 13.12
N SER A 459 20.71 -10.23 11.88
CA SER A 459 20.19 -9.15 11.03
C SER A 459 20.14 -9.57 9.56
N ARG A 460 19.32 -8.85 8.78
CA ARG A 460 19.20 -9.03 7.32
C ARG A 460 20.53 -8.82 6.60
N ASP A 461 21.28 -7.80 7.00
CA ASP A 461 22.52 -7.40 6.33
C ASP A 461 23.64 -8.44 6.56
N GLU A 462 23.76 -8.96 7.80
CA GLU A 462 24.63 -10.10 8.11
C GLU A 462 24.22 -11.37 7.34
N LEU A 463 22.91 -11.63 7.20
CA LEU A 463 22.40 -12.77 6.41
C LEU A 463 22.78 -12.63 4.93
N TYR A 464 22.60 -11.45 4.33
CA TYR A 464 22.96 -11.22 2.93
C TYR A 464 24.47 -11.27 2.73
N GLN A 465 25.26 -10.73 3.66
CA GLN A 465 26.72 -10.86 3.65
C GLN A 465 27.15 -12.33 3.70
N PHE A 466 26.51 -13.16 4.54
CA PHE A 466 26.81 -14.59 4.63
C PHE A 466 26.39 -15.37 3.39
N LEU A 467 25.21 -15.08 2.82
CA LEU A 467 24.69 -15.73 1.61
C LEU A 467 25.46 -15.35 0.33
N SER A 468 26.05 -14.17 0.28
CA SER A 468 26.72 -13.63 -0.91
C SER A 468 27.86 -14.51 -1.43
N LYS A 469 28.03 -14.54 -2.76
CA LYS A 469 29.24 -15.04 -3.45
C LYS A 469 30.52 -14.30 -3.02
N ASP A 470 30.39 -13.07 -2.55
CA ASP A 470 31.51 -12.22 -2.11
C ASP A 470 31.81 -12.37 -0.61
N SER A 471 31.11 -13.28 0.08
CA SER A 471 31.31 -13.63 1.50
C SER A 471 32.71 -14.13 1.84
N GLY A 472 33.48 -14.58 0.83
CA GLY A 472 34.76 -15.28 1.01
C GLY A 472 34.63 -16.78 1.24
N ARG A 473 33.41 -17.32 1.38
CA ARG A 473 33.16 -18.77 1.44
C ARG A 473 33.31 -19.38 0.04
N VAL A 474 33.93 -20.55 -0.04
CA VAL A 474 34.04 -21.29 -1.31
C VAL A 474 32.66 -21.79 -1.73
N LYS A 475 32.31 -21.60 -3.01
CA LYS A 475 31.11 -22.16 -3.60
C LYS A 475 31.21 -23.70 -3.64
N PRO A 476 30.32 -24.46 -2.97
CA PRO A 476 30.34 -25.91 -2.98
C PRO A 476 29.95 -26.51 -4.34
N ASP A 477 30.26 -27.79 -4.53
CA ASP A 477 29.80 -28.57 -5.67
C ASP A 477 28.28 -28.79 -5.61
N PHE A 478 27.66 -28.98 -6.79
CA PHE A 478 26.20 -29.06 -6.93
C PHE A 478 25.54 -30.09 -5.98
N GLU A 479 26.13 -31.28 -5.84
CA GLU A 479 25.62 -32.36 -4.97
C GLU A 479 26.14 -32.29 -3.51
N ASP A 480 27.03 -31.35 -3.16
CA ASP A 480 27.53 -31.19 -1.78
C ASP A 480 26.57 -30.34 -0.96
N LEU A 481 25.60 -31.00 -0.30
CA LEU A 481 24.57 -30.38 0.53
C LEU A 481 25.05 -30.09 1.97
N GLU A 482 26.23 -30.58 2.36
CA GLU A 482 26.77 -30.38 3.71
C GLU A 482 27.46 -29.02 3.82
N ALA A 483 28.22 -28.63 2.80
CA ALA A 483 28.80 -27.29 2.73
C ALA A 483 27.73 -26.26 2.32
N PRO A 484 27.60 -25.13 3.04
CA PRO A 484 26.63 -24.10 2.69
C PRO A 484 27.00 -23.36 1.42
N GLU A 485 26.00 -23.20 0.58
CA GLU A 485 26.09 -22.55 -0.72
C GLU A 485 26.27 -21.02 -0.64
N THR A 486 26.76 -20.41 -1.73
CA THR A 486 26.79 -18.97 -1.95
C THR A 486 26.04 -18.57 -3.23
N VAL A 487 25.34 -17.44 -3.19
CA VAL A 487 24.45 -16.97 -4.26
C VAL A 487 24.87 -15.62 -4.84
N ASP A 488 24.39 -15.31 -6.03
CA ASP A 488 24.59 -14.00 -6.65
C ASP A 488 23.70 -12.92 -6.00
N ASN A 489 24.24 -11.70 -5.94
CA ASN A 489 23.69 -10.57 -5.20
C ASN A 489 22.56 -9.86 -5.95
N PHE A 490 22.40 -10.08 -7.27
CA PHE A 490 21.40 -9.42 -8.13
C PHE A 490 19.93 -9.54 -7.68
N LEU A 491 19.62 -10.47 -6.79
CA LEU A 491 18.28 -10.65 -6.22
C LEU A 491 18.14 -10.09 -4.79
N PHE A 492 19.20 -9.56 -4.16
CA PHE A 492 19.10 -8.86 -2.88
C PHE A 492 18.42 -7.49 -3.05
N ASP A 493 18.77 -6.70 -4.07
CA ASP A 493 18.06 -5.46 -4.45
C ASP A 493 16.55 -5.71 -4.65
N TYR A 494 16.20 -6.88 -5.21
CA TYR A 494 14.82 -7.33 -5.37
C TYR A 494 14.14 -7.67 -4.04
N ALA A 495 14.87 -8.32 -3.12
CA ALA A 495 14.38 -8.62 -1.78
C ALA A 495 14.12 -7.33 -0.98
N GLU A 496 15.05 -6.37 -1.01
CA GLU A 496 14.95 -5.07 -0.32
C GLU A 496 13.80 -4.21 -0.84
N THR A 497 13.64 -4.12 -2.17
CA THR A 497 12.50 -3.41 -2.77
C THR A 497 11.17 -4.09 -2.44
N THR A 498 11.14 -5.43 -2.37
CA THR A 498 9.97 -6.19 -1.93
C THR A 498 9.66 -5.97 -0.45
N GLU A 499 10.68 -5.98 0.43
CA GLU A 499 10.53 -5.70 1.87
C GLU A 499 9.81 -4.38 2.11
N ILE A 500 10.20 -3.31 1.41
CA ILE A 500 9.58 -1.98 1.52
C ILE A 500 8.08 -2.04 1.18
N VAL A 501 7.70 -2.71 0.08
CA VAL A 501 6.29 -2.85 -0.32
C VAL A 501 5.51 -3.67 0.72
N GLN A 502 6.06 -4.82 1.14
CA GLN A 502 5.38 -5.74 2.07
C GLN A 502 5.25 -5.18 3.49
N LYS A 503 6.17 -4.32 3.92
CA LYS A 503 6.17 -3.60 5.20
C LYS A 503 5.17 -2.43 5.22
N ASN A 504 5.02 -1.73 4.09
CA ASN A 504 4.12 -0.58 3.97
C ASN A 504 2.67 -0.97 3.66
N PHE A 505 2.36 -2.26 3.52
CA PHE A 505 1.00 -2.74 3.33
C PHE A 505 0.09 -2.35 4.50
N ALA A 506 -1.00 -1.65 4.19
CA ALA A 506 -2.09 -1.36 5.12
C ALA A 506 -3.45 -1.63 4.43
N PRO A 507 -4.50 -2.06 5.16
CA PRO A 507 -5.83 -2.21 4.58
C PRO A 507 -6.41 -0.85 4.16
N SER A 508 -7.05 -0.79 2.98
CA SER A 508 -7.76 0.40 2.51
C SER A 508 -9.02 0.69 3.34
N GLU A 509 -9.74 1.77 3.03
CA GLU A 509 -11.13 1.92 3.46
C GLU A 509 -11.99 0.74 2.96
N GLY A 510 -13.03 0.38 3.73
CA GLY A 510 -13.94 -0.71 3.39
C GLY A 510 -13.36 -2.13 3.37
N MET A 511 -12.06 -2.31 3.61
CA MET A 511 -11.36 -3.61 3.55
C MET A 511 -11.09 -4.18 4.95
N LYS A 512 -11.35 -5.47 5.13
CA LYS A 512 -10.95 -6.26 6.31
C LYS A 512 -9.80 -7.22 5.96
N VAL A 513 -8.87 -7.42 6.89
CA VAL A 513 -7.76 -8.38 6.74
C VAL A 513 -7.77 -9.37 7.90
N TYR A 514 -7.78 -10.65 7.58
CA TYR A 514 -7.67 -11.76 8.53
C TYR A 514 -6.34 -12.44 8.29
N GLN A 515 -5.48 -12.52 9.30
CA GLN A 515 -4.21 -13.23 9.24
C GLN A 515 -4.28 -14.46 10.14
N ILE A 516 -4.02 -15.63 9.54
CA ILE A 516 -4.14 -16.94 10.15
C ILE A 516 -2.75 -17.59 10.19
N GLY A 517 -2.21 -17.75 11.39
CA GLY A 517 -0.93 -18.41 11.65
C GLY A 517 -1.15 -19.79 12.26
N GLY A 518 -0.50 -20.81 11.71
CA GLY A 518 -0.46 -22.14 12.32
C GLY A 518 0.53 -22.18 13.49
N THR A 519 0.25 -22.99 14.51
CA THR A 519 1.09 -23.21 15.68
C THR A 519 0.97 -24.66 16.15
N GLY A 520 1.96 -25.15 16.88
CA GLY A 520 1.98 -26.51 17.44
C GLY A 520 2.87 -27.51 16.71
N LEU A 521 3.42 -27.16 15.54
CA LEU A 521 4.30 -28.04 14.75
C LEU A 521 5.77 -27.60 14.81
N GLU A 522 6.69 -28.57 14.76
CA GLU A 522 8.13 -28.30 14.75
C GLU A 522 8.53 -27.53 13.48
N THR A 523 8.89 -26.28 13.64
CA THR A 523 9.14 -25.29 12.59
C THR A 523 10.58 -24.80 12.70
N ILE A 524 11.28 -24.67 11.57
CA ILE A 524 12.68 -24.23 11.55
C ILE A 524 12.80 -22.82 12.15
N SER A 525 13.58 -22.68 13.22
CA SER A 525 13.87 -21.39 13.85
C SER A 525 15.27 -20.87 13.51
N SER A 526 16.27 -21.74 13.46
CA SER A 526 17.66 -21.35 13.18
C SER A 526 18.56 -22.51 12.77
N LEU A 527 19.79 -22.18 12.34
CA LEU A 527 20.82 -23.11 11.90
C LEU A 527 22.06 -22.97 12.78
N THR A 528 22.56 -24.04 13.37
CA THR A 528 23.83 -24.02 14.11
C THR A 528 24.92 -24.76 13.35
N TYR A 529 25.99 -24.05 12.98
CA TYR A 529 27.22 -24.66 12.47
C TYR A 529 28.18 -24.97 13.61
N PHE A 530 28.90 -26.09 13.48
CA PHE A 530 29.88 -26.53 14.46
C PHE A 530 31.06 -27.25 13.78
N SER A 531 32.17 -27.33 14.51
CA SER A 531 33.34 -28.09 14.07
C SER A 531 33.20 -29.57 14.42
N ASP A 532 32.89 -30.38 13.40
CA ASP A 532 33.02 -31.82 13.44
C ASP A 532 34.40 -32.25 12.89
N ARG A 533 34.61 -33.55 12.67
CA ARG A 533 35.87 -34.13 12.22
C ARG A 533 35.63 -35.31 11.30
N GLU A 534 36.06 -35.18 10.05
CA GLU A 534 35.97 -36.26 9.08
C GLU A 534 37.24 -37.11 9.03
N CYS A 535 37.09 -38.37 8.65
CA CYS A 535 38.19 -39.32 8.64
C CYS A 535 38.90 -39.34 7.27
N VAL A 536 40.13 -38.83 7.22
CA VAL A 536 40.95 -38.74 6.00
C VAL A 536 41.81 -39.98 5.74
N SER A 537 42.13 -40.75 6.78
CA SER A 537 42.94 -41.98 6.67
C SER A 537 42.28 -43.13 7.42
N ARG A 538 42.01 -44.24 6.73
CA ARG A 538 41.37 -45.44 7.29
C ARG A 538 42.23 -46.68 7.11
N THR A 539 42.30 -47.50 8.16
CA THR A 539 42.79 -48.88 8.09
C THR A 539 41.64 -49.79 8.49
N LEU A 540 41.13 -50.58 7.53
CA LEU A 540 39.88 -51.34 7.70
C LEU A 540 38.74 -50.41 8.14
N PHE A 541 38.13 -50.67 9.30
CA PHE A 541 37.04 -49.87 9.86
C PHE A 541 37.51 -48.80 10.86
N ILE A 542 38.81 -48.71 11.13
CA ILE A 542 39.39 -47.77 12.10
C ILE A 542 39.86 -46.52 11.36
N CYS A 543 39.51 -45.36 11.89
CA CYS A 543 40.09 -44.10 11.46
C CYS A 543 41.45 -43.88 12.13
N ASN A 544 42.49 -43.61 11.33
CA ASN A 544 43.84 -43.32 11.83
C ASN A 544 44.07 -41.81 11.99
N GLU A 545 43.41 -40.99 11.17
CA GLU A 545 43.65 -39.55 11.05
C GLU A 545 42.34 -38.84 10.69
N TYR A 546 42.08 -37.75 11.41
CA TYR A 546 40.90 -36.90 11.23
C TYR A 546 41.34 -35.49 10.84
N GLN A 547 40.55 -34.81 10.01
CA GLN A 547 40.67 -33.36 9.79
C GLN A 547 39.40 -32.64 10.27
N PRO A 548 39.49 -31.38 10.72
CA PRO A 548 38.33 -30.57 11.05
C PRO A 548 37.39 -30.43 9.85
N LYS A 549 36.09 -30.50 10.10
CA LYS A 549 35.04 -30.35 9.09
C LYS A 549 33.93 -29.47 9.63
N ILE A 550 33.39 -28.60 8.79
CA ILE A 550 32.17 -27.86 9.13
C ILE A 550 30.97 -28.80 8.99
N SER A 551 30.16 -28.88 10.03
CA SER A 551 28.87 -29.56 10.03
C SER A 551 27.80 -28.60 10.55
N TYR A 552 26.53 -28.97 10.40
CA TYR A 552 25.41 -28.15 10.84
C TYR A 552 24.29 -28.99 11.47
N ARG A 553 23.44 -28.34 12.25
CA ARG A 553 22.18 -28.87 12.74
C ARG A 553 21.09 -27.81 12.67
N ILE A 554 19.87 -28.25 12.37
CA ILE A 554 18.68 -27.42 12.32
C ILE A 554 18.09 -27.34 13.73
N ASN A 555 17.75 -26.14 14.19
CA ASN A 555 17.02 -25.92 15.42
C ASN A 555 15.55 -25.61 15.10
N MET A 556 14.64 -26.15 15.92
CA MET A 556 13.19 -26.07 15.73
C MET A 556 12.51 -25.30 16.87
N THR A 557 11.39 -24.67 16.58
CA THR A 557 10.42 -24.12 17.53
C THR A 557 9.04 -24.75 17.29
N ILE A 558 8.18 -24.80 18.31
CA ILE A 558 6.77 -25.21 18.14
C ILE A 558 5.86 -24.04 17.72
N ASP A 559 6.39 -22.82 17.64
CA ASP A 559 5.64 -21.61 17.32
C ASP A 559 5.57 -21.37 15.80
N GLY A 560 4.97 -22.32 15.08
CA GLY A 560 4.78 -22.27 13.62
C GLY A 560 4.06 -23.48 13.04
N ASP A 561 4.08 -23.57 11.70
CA ASP A 561 3.36 -24.54 10.86
C ASP A 561 4.26 -25.48 10.03
N GLU A 562 5.42 -25.84 10.56
CA GLU A 562 6.56 -26.53 9.88
C GLU A 562 7.35 -25.62 8.91
N THR A 563 6.75 -24.55 8.36
CA THR A 563 7.39 -23.68 7.36
C THR A 563 7.50 -22.21 7.78
N VAL A 564 6.46 -21.65 8.40
CA VAL A 564 6.35 -20.24 8.79
C VAL A 564 6.18 -20.17 10.30
N THR A 565 7.05 -19.38 10.94
CA THR A 565 6.92 -19.08 12.37
C THR A 565 5.78 -18.08 12.60
N VAL A 566 5.02 -18.24 13.69
CA VAL A 566 3.87 -17.37 14.03
C VAL A 566 4.18 -15.87 14.00
N PRO A 567 5.35 -15.37 14.50
CA PRO A 567 5.72 -13.96 14.39
C PRO A 567 5.79 -13.45 12.94
N SER A 568 6.07 -14.31 11.97
CA SER A 568 6.06 -13.96 10.53
C SER A 568 4.68 -14.11 9.88
N ALA A 569 3.84 -15.01 10.38
CA ALA A 569 2.46 -15.14 9.91
C ALA A 569 1.56 -13.98 10.38
N LEU A 570 1.75 -13.49 11.60
CA LEU A 570 0.83 -12.57 12.30
C LEU A 570 1.43 -11.18 12.55
N THR A 571 1.96 -10.54 11.51
CA THR A 571 2.74 -9.29 11.64
C THR A 571 1.88 -8.03 11.78
N LEU A 572 0.77 -7.94 11.05
CA LEU A 572 -0.03 -6.71 10.97
C LEU A 572 -0.63 -6.39 12.35
N ALA A 573 -0.57 -5.15 12.81
CA ALA A 573 -1.14 -4.76 14.09
C ALA A 573 -2.66 -4.97 14.09
N THR A 574 -3.22 -5.49 15.19
CA THR A 574 -4.67 -5.65 15.35
C THR A 574 -5.36 -4.30 15.52
N GLY A 575 -6.54 -4.16 14.93
CA GLY A 575 -7.40 -2.99 15.03
C GLY A 575 -8.69 -3.23 14.23
N ASP A 576 -9.51 -2.21 14.04
CA ASP A 576 -10.85 -2.38 13.45
C ASP A 576 -10.86 -3.00 12.04
N LYS A 577 -9.74 -2.95 11.31
CA LYS A 577 -9.57 -3.54 9.97
C LYS A 577 -8.76 -4.85 9.95
N VAL A 578 -8.16 -5.27 11.07
CA VAL A 578 -7.18 -6.39 11.09
C VAL A 578 -7.41 -7.33 12.27
N GLU A 579 -7.70 -8.59 11.97
CA GLU A 579 -7.85 -9.67 12.94
C GLU A 579 -6.70 -10.68 12.88
N ARG A 580 -6.28 -11.19 14.05
CA ARG A 580 -5.30 -12.28 14.19
C ARG A 580 -5.96 -13.56 14.67
N TRP A 581 -5.69 -14.64 13.96
CA TRP A 581 -6.22 -15.97 14.24
C TRP A 581 -5.05 -16.95 14.37
N TRP A 582 -5.07 -17.74 15.44
CA TRP A 582 -4.12 -18.83 15.68
C TRP A 582 -4.83 -20.16 15.42
N LEU A 583 -4.24 -20.99 14.57
CA LEU A 583 -4.71 -22.33 14.29
C LEU A 583 -3.76 -23.34 14.94
N ASN A 584 -4.24 -24.07 15.94
CA ASN A 584 -3.51 -25.20 16.51
C ASN A 584 -3.66 -26.40 15.56
N LEU A 585 -2.54 -26.94 15.07
CA LEU A 585 -2.47 -27.95 14.02
C LEU A 585 -2.35 -29.39 14.55
#